data_AF-A0A1Y2BJ28-F1
#
_entry.id   AF-A0A1Y2BJ28-F1
#
_cell.length_a   1.000
_cell.length_b   1.000
_cell.length_c   1.000
_cell.angle_alpha   90.00
_cell.angle_beta   90.00
_cell.angle_gamma   90.00
#
_symmetry.space_group_name_H-M   'P 1'
#
loop_
_entity.id
_entity.type
_entity.pdbx_description
1 polymer ?
#
loop_
_entity_poly.entity_id
_entity_poly.type
_entity_poly.pdbx_seq_one_letter_code
_entity_poly.pdbx_strand_id
1 'polypeptide(L)'
;MQDVTERFKRSCAGLPDGRLVKMQGLGMLEAMNALQIGDPKMDTGVASSSNQQIYNPNISLSAEEVCWVIDHMTALEVAWYRGATLCQTVFTCIPCHKPELFAEQQGFVEQALRSYIYAYLKTIELAYAELSKGHVLDGEDVWLDHYGLPIEMFDDVDTILQEMDRGAHWALESNDPWMFELGKRFRVRAGIIRVLLAKSVDPPECDLTFTLNPGRAASLFDENMSRYLRQNMPLPTLSVPSHEEALNSIFEMFQDIRFAHVEELQELLWARHRRGPHLPLVRSVFKSTIMSKDSDWLFEEYIARQTGVIHVLHLMSEEIQDTERRQFTIWRDLVRGFYLNTCCVPLANPCRRRRIYLSLSSSWHERAVMAARFSGHNAPKVATALEALRLDCLLEAALGSWELELIAPSEEQCMWWWATCVAKQRAELQLKTSRQGEWACLWAEVGAAMQKVSSFSKELMKVVVGIGAIVDHK
;
A
#
# COMPACT_ATOMS: atom_id res chain seq x y z
N MET A 1 5.93 -49.88 3.14
CA MET A 1 6.86 -48.89 3.73
C MET A 1 7.77 -49.64 4.70
N GLN A 2 9.10 -49.51 4.59
CA GLN A 2 10.05 -50.17 5.50
C GLN A 2 10.45 -49.16 6.60
N ASP A 3 10.33 -49.55 7.87
CA ASP A 3 10.81 -48.73 8.98
C ASP A 3 12.34 -48.71 9.01
N VAL A 4 12.92 -47.50 8.96
CA VAL A 4 14.37 -47.25 8.94
C VAL A 4 14.85 -46.50 10.18
N THR A 5 13.99 -46.28 11.18
CA THR A 5 14.24 -45.42 12.35
C THR A 5 15.51 -45.81 13.11
N GLU A 6 15.65 -47.08 13.49
CA GLU A 6 16.79 -47.56 14.27
C GLU A 6 18.10 -47.58 13.46
N ARG A 7 18.01 -47.88 12.14
CA ARG A 7 19.16 -47.80 11.24
C ARG A 7 19.65 -46.36 11.09
N PHE A 8 18.73 -45.40 11.02
CA PHE A 8 19.04 -43.98 10.91
C PHE A 8 19.72 -43.47 12.18
N LYS A 9 19.14 -43.72 13.36
CA LYS A 9 19.72 -43.35 14.66
C LYS A 9 21.15 -43.88 14.85
N ARG A 10 21.40 -45.15 14.50
CA ARG A 10 22.76 -45.74 14.57
C ARG A 10 23.75 -45.03 13.65
N SER A 11 23.33 -44.67 12.44
CA SER A 11 24.17 -43.94 11.49
C SER A 11 24.48 -42.52 12.00
N CYS A 12 23.49 -41.84 12.59
CA CYS A 12 23.67 -40.51 13.19
C CYS A 12 24.61 -40.53 14.39
N ALA A 13 24.58 -41.58 15.23
CA ALA A 13 25.48 -41.72 16.39
C ALA A 13 26.97 -41.86 15.98
N GLY A 14 27.26 -42.25 14.75
CA GLY A 14 28.62 -42.28 14.20
C GLY A 14 29.11 -40.94 13.63
N LEU A 15 28.27 -39.90 13.61
CA LEU A 15 28.61 -38.60 13.07
C LEU A 15 29.40 -37.78 14.10
N PRO A 16 30.60 -37.24 13.78
CA PRO A 16 31.35 -36.40 14.70
C PRO A 16 30.60 -35.10 15.03
N ASP A 17 30.81 -34.57 16.24
CA ASP A 17 30.22 -33.31 16.67
C ASP A 17 30.58 -32.16 15.71
N GLY A 18 29.60 -31.29 15.44
CA GLY A 18 29.74 -30.17 14.51
C GLY A 18 29.74 -30.56 13.02
N ARG A 19 29.52 -31.83 12.67
CA ARG A 19 29.28 -32.26 11.29
C ARG A 19 27.79 -32.30 10.97
N LEU A 20 27.46 -31.97 9.72
CA LEU A 20 26.12 -32.03 9.16
C LEU A 20 26.15 -32.82 7.85
N VAL A 21 25.25 -33.79 7.71
CA VAL A 21 25.02 -34.47 6.43
C VAL A 21 23.91 -33.73 5.70
N LYS A 22 24.21 -33.20 4.53
CA LYS A 22 23.26 -32.48 3.67
C LYS A 22 23.53 -32.77 2.20
N MET A 23 22.57 -32.45 1.35
CA MET A 23 22.78 -32.49 -0.09
C MET A 23 23.81 -31.41 -0.51
N GLN A 24 24.60 -31.69 -1.55
CA GLN A 24 25.67 -30.78 -1.99
C GLN A 24 25.13 -29.39 -2.37
N GLY A 25 23.96 -29.33 -3.00
CA GLY A 25 23.32 -28.08 -3.45
C GLY A 25 22.61 -27.27 -2.36
N LEU A 26 22.27 -27.86 -1.21
CA LEU A 26 21.52 -27.14 -0.16
C LEU A 26 22.44 -26.15 0.57
N GLY A 27 22.19 -24.84 0.40
CA GLY A 27 22.92 -23.80 1.13
C GLY A 27 22.47 -23.69 2.59
N MET A 28 23.38 -23.35 3.52
CA MET A 28 22.98 -23.16 4.92
C MET A 28 22.08 -21.92 5.12
N LEU A 29 22.25 -20.87 4.30
CA LEU A 29 21.36 -19.71 4.31
C LEU A 29 19.95 -20.07 3.86
N GLU A 30 19.82 -21.00 2.91
CA GLU A 30 18.52 -21.50 2.45
C GLU A 30 17.85 -22.33 3.55
N ALA A 31 18.63 -23.15 4.27
CA ALA A 31 18.16 -23.94 5.39
C ALA A 31 17.64 -23.10 6.57
N MET A 32 18.03 -21.82 6.71
CA MET A 32 17.52 -20.91 7.75
C MET A 32 16.03 -20.57 7.57
N ASN A 33 15.46 -20.75 6.38
CA ASN A 33 14.05 -20.50 6.11
C ASN A 33 13.15 -21.71 6.42
N ALA A 34 13.72 -22.81 6.90
CA ALA A 34 12.95 -24.03 7.18
C ALA A 34 12.00 -23.83 8.37
N LEU A 35 10.79 -24.39 8.25
CA LEU A 35 9.85 -24.48 9.37
C LEU A 35 10.26 -25.57 10.34
N GLN A 36 10.09 -25.30 11.64
CA GLN A 36 10.37 -26.26 12.70
C GLN A 36 9.06 -26.84 13.22
N ILE A 37 8.83 -28.13 12.96
CA ILE A 37 7.67 -28.87 13.49
C ILE A 37 7.78 -28.96 15.02
N GLY A 38 6.67 -28.76 15.71
CA GLY A 38 6.61 -28.80 17.18
C GLY A 38 6.92 -27.46 17.87
N ASP A 39 7.38 -26.44 17.15
CA ASP A 39 7.59 -25.10 17.70
C ASP A 39 6.30 -24.26 17.58
N PRO A 40 5.72 -23.74 18.68
CA PRO A 40 4.46 -22.99 18.63
C PRO A 40 4.46 -21.72 17.75
N LYS A 41 5.63 -21.15 17.43
CA LYS A 41 5.74 -19.96 16.57
C LYS A 41 5.95 -20.32 15.10
N MET A 42 6.57 -21.46 14.82
CA MET A 42 6.91 -21.89 13.46
C MET A 42 5.91 -22.91 12.91
N ASP A 43 5.20 -23.62 13.77
CA ASP A 43 4.27 -24.69 13.44
C ASP A 43 2.85 -24.30 13.83
N THR A 44 2.07 -23.90 12.83
CA THR A 44 0.64 -23.56 13.01
C THR A 44 -0.19 -24.75 13.48
N GLY A 45 0.27 -25.98 13.24
CA GLY A 45 -0.40 -27.22 13.64
C GLY A 45 -0.30 -27.54 15.13
N VAL A 46 0.64 -26.92 15.86
CA VAL A 46 0.88 -27.18 17.29
C VAL A 46 -0.09 -26.43 18.20
N ALA A 47 -0.63 -25.29 17.76
CA ALA A 47 -1.56 -24.52 18.57
C ALA A 47 -2.77 -25.39 18.98
N SER A 48 -3.11 -25.43 20.26
CA SER A 48 -4.31 -26.12 20.74
C SER A 48 -5.45 -25.11 20.84
N SER A 49 -6.44 -25.18 19.96
CA SER A 49 -7.65 -24.36 20.08
C SER A 49 -8.67 -25.12 20.91
N SER A 50 -8.99 -24.61 22.11
CA SER A 50 -9.91 -25.26 23.05
C SER A 50 -11.40 -25.03 22.74
N ASN A 51 -11.73 -24.16 21.78
CA ASN A 51 -13.12 -23.73 21.49
C ASN A 51 -13.43 -23.70 19.98
N GLN A 52 -13.22 -24.78 19.24
CA GLN A 52 -13.73 -24.86 17.87
C GLN A 52 -15.27 -24.97 17.91
N GLN A 53 -15.95 -23.87 17.55
CA GLN A 53 -17.37 -23.95 17.23
C GLN A 53 -17.54 -24.72 15.92
N ILE A 54 -18.42 -25.72 15.92
CA ILE A 54 -18.68 -26.53 14.74
C ILE A 54 -19.48 -25.69 13.74
N TYR A 55 -18.93 -25.47 12.55
CA TYR A 55 -19.61 -24.80 11.45
C TYR A 55 -20.87 -25.57 11.05
N ASN A 56 -21.99 -24.85 10.90
CA ASN A 56 -23.24 -25.38 10.37
C ASN A 56 -23.67 -24.57 9.14
N PRO A 57 -23.68 -25.15 7.92
CA PRO A 57 -24.08 -24.44 6.71
C PRO A 57 -25.57 -24.07 6.69
N ASN A 58 -26.39 -24.77 7.50
CA ASN A 58 -27.84 -24.53 7.61
C ASN A 58 -28.20 -23.71 8.85
N ILE A 59 -27.28 -22.91 9.37
CA ILE A 59 -27.52 -22.04 10.51
C ILE A 59 -28.50 -20.91 10.15
N SER A 60 -29.59 -20.79 10.91
CA SER A 60 -30.52 -19.65 10.72
C SER A 60 -30.05 -18.45 11.53
N LEU A 61 -29.90 -17.31 10.87
CA LEU A 61 -29.32 -16.09 11.45
C LEU A 61 -30.36 -14.98 11.51
N SER A 62 -30.30 -14.16 12.56
CA SER A 62 -31.06 -12.90 12.60
C SER A 62 -30.40 -11.84 11.70
N ALA A 63 -31.16 -10.80 11.34
CA ALA A 63 -30.59 -9.66 10.60
C ALA A 63 -29.46 -8.96 11.38
N GLU A 64 -29.55 -8.92 12.71
CA GLU A 64 -28.49 -8.43 13.59
C GLU A 64 -27.22 -9.29 13.48
N GLU A 65 -27.36 -10.62 13.55
CA GLU A 65 -26.24 -11.56 13.41
C GLU A 65 -25.58 -11.42 12.02
N VAL A 66 -26.36 -11.20 10.96
CA VAL A 66 -25.81 -10.95 9.61
C VAL A 66 -25.05 -9.62 9.52
N CYS A 67 -25.57 -8.55 10.14
CA CYS A 67 -24.84 -7.28 10.21
C CYS A 67 -23.49 -7.46 10.91
N TRP A 68 -23.45 -8.23 12.00
CA TRP A 68 -22.20 -8.57 12.68
C TRP A 68 -21.20 -9.28 11.77
N VAL A 69 -21.67 -10.29 11.02
CA VAL A 69 -20.83 -11.06 10.08
C VAL A 69 -20.20 -10.12 9.03
N ILE A 70 -21.00 -9.23 8.46
CA ILE A 70 -20.54 -8.25 7.46
C ILE A 70 -19.48 -7.31 8.04
N ASP A 71 -19.72 -6.80 9.25
CA ASP A 71 -18.78 -5.89 9.92
C ASP A 71 -17.46 -6.60 10.24
N HIS A 72 -17.55 -7.86 10.68
CA HIS A 72 -16.38 -8.69 10.96
C HIS A 72 -15.59 -9.02 9.68
N MET A 73 -16.25 -9.38 8.57
CA MET A 73 -15.62 -9.57 7.26
C MET A 73 -14.88 -8.31 6.78
N THR A 74 -15.47 -7.14 7.01
CA THR A 74 -14.86 -5.85 6.69
C THR A 74 -13.63 -5.58 7.56
N ALA A 75 -13.67 -5.92 8.84
CA ALA A 75 -12.51 -5.81 9.72
C ALA A 75 -11.35 -6.73 9.31
N LEU A 76 -11.66 -7.97 8.89
CA LEU A 76 -10.67 -8.91 8.37
C LEU A 76 -10.06 -8.43 7.03
N GLU A 77 -10.88 -7.85 6.14
CA GLU A 77 -10.41 -7.24 4.90
C GLU A 77 -9.46 -6.08 5.16
N VAL A 78 -9.80 -5.17 6.09
CA VAL A 78 -8.91 -4.06 6.46
C VAL A 78 -7.64 -4.56 7.14
N ALA A 79 -7.72 -5.61 7.96
CA ALA A 79 -6.54 -6.24 8.54
C ALA A 79 -5.60 -6.78 7.45
N TRP A 80 -6.12 -7.40 6.39
CA TRP A 80 -5.33 -7.82 5.23
C TRP A 80 -4.68 -6.63 4.53
N TYR A 81 -5.44 -5.56 4.26
CA TYR A 81 -4.87 -4.33 3.70
C TYR A 81 -3.76 -3.72 4.58
N ARG A 82 -3.78 -3.96 5.90
CA ARG A 82 -2.74 -3.50 6.85
C ARG A 82 -1.56 -4.47 7.00
N GLY A 83 -1.46 -5.51 6.18
CA GLY A 83 -0.34 -6.44 6.18
C GLY A 83 -0.54 -7.69 7.03
N ALA A 84 -1.78 -8.05 7.37
CA ALA A 84 -2.08 -9.43 7.77
C ALA A 84 -2.11 -10.36 6.53
N THR A 85 -2.09 -11.67 6.74
CA THR A 85 -2.15 -12.65 5.65
C THR A 85 -3.59 -13.05 5.32
N LEU A 86 -3.85 -13.49 4.09
CA LEU A 86 -5.18 -13.97 3.67
C LEU A 86 -5.64 -15.18 4.51
N CYS A 87 -4.74 -16.08 4.90
CA CYS A 87 -5.06 -17.25 5.71
C CYS A 87 -5.49 -16.92 7.15
N GLN A 88 -5.05 -15.76 7.68
CA GLN A 88 -5.43 -15.26 9.01
C GLN A 88 -6.64 -14.33 8.97
N THR A 89 -7.12 -13.95 7.77
CA THR A 89 -8.15 -12.93 7.59
C THR A 89 -9.30 -13.45 6.73
N VAL A 90 -9.33 -13.10 5.44
CA VAL A 90 -10.41 -13.41 4.48
C VAL A 90 -10.78 -14.88 4.50
N PHE A 91 -9.80 -15.78 4.50
CA PHE A 91 -10.04 -17.22 4.45
C PHE A 91 -10.61 -17.80 5.74
N THR A 92 -10.58 -17.07 6.86
CA THR A 92 -11.24 -17.53 8.10
C THR A 92 -12.75 -17.62 7.94
N CYS A 93 -13.36 -16.83 7.04
CA CYS A 93 -14.79 -16.90 6.73
C CYS A 93 -15.10 -18.17 5.92
N ILE A 94 -15.67 -19.18 6.57
CA ILE A 94 -15.93 -20.50 5.98
C ILE A 94 -16.87 -20.42 4.75
N PRO A 95 -17.97 -19.64 4.78
CA PRO A 95 -18.85 -19.50 3.61
C PRO A 95 -18.15 -18.98 2.34
N CYS A 96 -17.02 -18.27 2.46
CA CYS A 96 -16.30 -17.74 1.31
C CYS A 96 -15.65 -18.83 0.43
N HIS A 97 -15.39 -20.03 0.97
CA HIS A 97 -14.74 -21.11 0.21
C HIS A 97 -15.67 -21.80 -0.77
N LYS A 98 -16.98 -21.84 -0.46
CA LYS A 98 -18.05 -22.41 -1.30
C LYS A 98 -19.34 -21.62 -1.14
N PRO A 99 -19.41 -20.38 -1.65
CA PRO A 99 -20.59 -19.52 -1.51
C PRO A 99 -21.86 -20.13 -2.09
N GLU A 100 -21.74 -20.98 -3.11
CA GLU A 100 -22.84 -21.66 -3.77
C GLU A 100 -23.63 -22.58 -2.83
N LEU A 101 -22.93 -23.27 -1.92
CA LEU A 101 -23.51 -24.22 -0.97
C LEU A 101 -24.14 -23.52 0.25
N PHE A 102 -23.84 -22.25 0.45
CA PHE A 102 -24.38 -21.48 1.56
C PHE A 102 -25.83 -21.07 1.27
N ALA A 103 -26.70 -21.13 2.28
CA ALA A 103 -28.07 -20.63 2.23
C ALA A 103 -28.99 -21.16 1.11
N GLU A 104 -28.66 -22.30 0.46
CA GLU A 104 -29.46 -22.86 -0.64
C GLU A 104 -30.93 -23.13 -0.27
N GLN A 105 -31.19 -23.47 0.99
CA GLN A 105 -32.53 -23.83 1.50
C GLN A 105 -33.02 -22.90 2.63
N GLN A 106 -32.42 -21.70 2.75
CA GLN A 106 -32.64 -20.80 3.89
C GLN A 106 -33.50 -19.58 3.55
N GLY A 107 -33.80 -18.79 4.58
CA GLY A 107 -34.64 -17.60 4.50
C GLY A 107 -33.99 -16.44 3.75
N PHE A 108 -34.74 -15.35 3.66
CA PHE A 108 -34.32 -14.15 2.93
C PHE A 108 -33.03 -13.53 3.47
N VAL A 109 -32.83 -13.55 4.80
CA VAL A 109 -31.67 -12.96 5.48
C VAL A 109 -30.38 -13.69 5.12
N GLU A 110 -30.42 -15.01 5.06
CA GLU A 110 -29.25 -15.82 4.69
C GLU A 110 -28.94 -15.74 3.20
N GLN A 111 -29.96 -15.65 2.34
CA GLN A 111 -29.77 -15.35 0.91
C GLN A 111 -29.14 -13.97 0.69
N ALA A 112 -29.54 -12.97 1.47
CA ALA A 112 -28.93 -11.64 1.46
C ALA A 112 -27.44 -11.72 1.85
N LEU A 113 -27.10 -12.44 2.92
CA LEU A 113 -25.70 -12.67 3.29
C LEU A 113 -24.91 -13.38 2.18
N ARG A 114 -25.51 -14.36 1.49
CA ARG A 114 -24.87 -15.00 0.33
C ARG A 114 -24.52 -14.00 -0.77
N SER A 115 -25.46 -13.12 -1.15
CA SER A 115 -25.19 -12.06 -2.13
C SER A 115 -24.07 -11.12 -1.65
N TYR A 116 -24.03 -10.81 -0.35
CA TYR A 116 -22.93 -10.04 0.23
C TYR A 116 -21.58 -10.76 0.11
N ILE A 117 -21.52 -12.07 0.36
CA ILE A 117 -20.30 -12.89 0.25
C ILE A 117 -19.75 -12.84 -1.18
N TYR A 118 -20.59 -12.95 -2.21
CA TYR A 118 -20.15 -12.79 -3.61
C TYR A 118 -19.53 -11.40 -3.85
N ALA A 119 -20.17 -10.34 -3.36
CA ALA A 119 -19.65 -8.98 -3.48
C ALA A 119 -18.35 -8.76 -2.68
N TYR A 120 -18.23 -9.40 -1.52
CA TYR A 120 -17.02 -9.39 -0.72
C TYR A 120 -15.87 -10.08 -1.47
N LEU A 121 -16.06 -11.29 -1.95
CA LEU A 121 -15.06 -12.04 -2.73
C LEU A 121 -14.64 -11.28 -3.99
N LYS A 122 -15.59 -10.68 -4.71
CA LYS A 122 -15.27 -9.84 -5.87
C LYS A 122 -14.46 -8.60 -5.49
N THR A 123 -14.70 -8.02 -4.31
CA THR A 123 -13.88 -6.92 -3.79
C THR A 123 -12.44 -7.39 -3.55
N ILE A 124 -12.28 -8.54 -2.89
CA ILE A 124 -10.95 -9.13 -2.63
C ILE A 124 -10.22 -9.44 -3.94
N GLU A 125 -10.90 -9.99 -4.94
CA GLU A 125 -10.33 -10.22 -6.28
C GLU A 125 -9.83 -8.92 -6.92
N LEU A 126 -10.65 -7.88 -6.95
CA LEU A 126 -10.27 -6.58 -7.55
C LEU A 126 -9.10 -5.94 -6.80
N ALA A 127 -9.12 -5.99 -5.47
CA ALA A 127 -8.02 -5.49 -4.64
C ALA A 127 -6.74 -6.30 -4.86
N TYR A 128 -6.84 -7.63 -4.92
CA TYR A 128 -5.71 -8.51 -5.18
C TYR A 128 -5.10 -8.26 -6.56
N ALA A 129 -5.93 -8.12 -7.60
CA ALA A 129 -5.49 -7.82 -8.96
C ALA A 129 -4.77 -6.47 -9.04
N GLU A 130 -5.24 -5.46 -8.30
CA GLU A 130 -4.57 -4.17 -8.18
C GLU A 130 -3.21 -4.30 -7.47
N LEU A 131 -3.17 -4.95 -6.31
CA LEU A 131 -1.95 -5.13 -5.52
C LEU A 131 -0.90 -5.98 -6.26
N SER A 132 -1.33 -6.92 -7.09
CA SER A 132 -0.48 -7.79 -7.90
C SER A 132 0.26 -7.06 -9.03
N LYS A 133 -0.04 -5.78 -9.29
CA LYS A 133 0.69 -4.94 -10.26
C LYS A 133 2.13 -4.62 -9.83
N GLY A 134 2.54 -4.96 -8.60
CA GLY A 134 3.90 -4.72 -8.10
C GLY A 134 4.17 -3.24 -7.76
N HIS A 135 3.11 -2.48 -7.53
CA HIS A 135 3.21 -1.06 -7.16
C HIS A 135 3.63 -0.87 -5.70
N VAL A 136 3.21 -1.78 -4.84
CA VAL A 136 3.64 -1.97 -3.45
C VAL A 136 4.42 -3.28 -3.31
N LEU A 137 5.14 -3.46 -2.21
CA LEU A 137 6.02 -4.63 -2.01
C LEU A 137 5.31 -5.74 -1.26
N ASP A 138 5.26 -6.92 -1.87
CA ASP A 138 4.82 -8.16 -1.21
C ASP A 138 5.85 -8.59 -0.14
N GLY A 139 5.34 -9.03 1.01
CA GLY A 139 6.12 -9.37 2.20
C GLY A 139 6.64 -8.18 3.02
N GLU A 140 6.31 -6.94 2.63
CA GLU A 140 6.63 -5.73 3.40
C GLU A 140 5.41 -4.84 3.60
N ASP A 141 4.78 -4.40 2.50
CA ASP A 141 3.59 -3.55 2.54
C ASP A 141 2.30 -4.36 2.64
N VAL A 142 2.26 -5.53 2.01
CA VAL A 142 1.10 -6.42 1.90
C VAL A 142 1.57 -7.87 1.80
N TRP A 143 0.69 -8.84 2.07
CA TRP A 143 0.94 -10.26 1.82
C TRP A 143 -0.03 -10.79 0.77
N LEU A 144 0.51 -11.28 -0.35
CA LEU A 144 -0.26 -11.76 -1.49
C LEU A 144 -0.24 -13.30 -1.65
N ASP A 145 0.30 -14.04 -0.69
CA ASP A 145 0.21 -15.51 -0.71
C ASP A 145 -1.26 -15.94 -0.60
N HIS A 146 -1.73 -16.65 -1.62
CA HIS A 146 -3.09 -17.16 -1.73
C HIS A 146 -3.21 -18.59 -1.14
N TYR A 147 -2.12 -19.16 -0.62
CA TYR A 147 -2.08 -20.41 0.12
C TYR A 147 -2.65 -21.63 -0.61
N GLY A 148 -2.61 -21.61 -1.94
CA GLY A 148 -3.15 -22.65 -2.80
C GLY A 148 -4.66 -22.56 -3.07
N LEU A 149 -5.32 -21.50 -2.61
CA LEU A 149 -6.73 -21.22 -2.91
C LEU A 149 -6.85 -20.27 -4.12
N PRO A 150 -7.89 -20.42 -4.95
CA PRO A 150 -8.18 -19.47 -6.01
C PRO A 150 -8.72 -18.15 -5.42
N ILE A 151 -8.33 -17.02 -6.02
CA ILE A 151 -8.84 -15.68 -5.68
C ILE A 151 -9.80 -15.16 -6.76
N GLU A 152 -9.59 -15.55 -8.02
CA GLU A 152 -10.41 -15.11 -9.15
C GLU A 152 -11.80 -15.73 -9.11
N MET A 153 -12.83 -14.88 -9.24
CA MET A 153 -14.23 -15.29 -9.38
C MET A 153 -14.68 -15.14 -10.83
N PHE A 154 -15.39 -16.14 -11.36
CA PHE A 154 -15.94 -16.10 -12.72
C PHE A 154 -17.21 -15.26 -12.84
N ASP A 155 -17.83 -14.91 -11.71
CA ASP A 155 -19.07 -14.14 -11.68
C ASP A 155 -18.89 -12.71 -12.20
N ASP A 156 -19.84 -12.28 -13.02
CA ASP A 156 -19.87 -10.95 -13.62
C ASP A 156 -20.11 -9.85 -12.58
N VAL A 157 -19.34 -8.77 -12.67
CA VAL A 157 -19.38 -7.69 -11.67
C VAL A 157 -20.69 -6.91 -11.72
N ASP A 158 -21.24 -6.68 -12.92
CA ASP A 158 -22.48 -5.92 -13.05
C ASP A 158 -23.67 -6.71 -12.50
N THR A 159 -23.68 -8.04 -12.68
CA THR A 159 -24.66 -8.96 -12.07
C THR A 159 -24.60 -8.91 -10.55
N ILE A 160 -23.39 -8.99 -9.97
CA ILE A 160 -23.20 -8.86 -8.51
C ILE A 160 -23.71 -7.51 -8.01
N LEU A 161 -23.38 -6.41 -8.70
CA LEU A 161 -23.82 -5.07 -8.33
C LEU A 161 -25.36 -4.92 -8.39
N GLN A 162 -26.01 -5.48 -9.41
CA GLN A 162 -27.47 -5.48 -9.53
C GLN A 162 -28.14 -6.22 -8.37
N GLU A 163 -27.60 -7.39 -8.00
CA GLU A 163 -28.09 -8.16 -6.86
C GLU A 163 -27.91 -7.41 -5.53
N MET A 164 -26.79 -6.72 -5.37
CA MET A 164 -26.50 -5.89 -4.19
C MET A 164 -27.44 -4.68 -4.10
N ASP A 165 -27.70 -3.99 -5.21
CA ASP A 165 -28.62 -2.85 -5.25
C ASP A 165 -30.07 -3.29 -4.97
N ARG A 166 -30.50 -4.43 -5.52
CA ARG A 166 -31.81 -5.02 -5.24
C ARG A 166 -31.96 -5.38 -3.77
N GLY A 167 -30.95 -6.07 -3.21
CA GLY A 167 -30.91 -6.43 -1.80
C GLY A 167 -30.94 -5.21 -0.89
N ALA A 168 -30.17 -4.17 -1.21
CA ALA A 168 -30.17 -2.91 -0.50
C ALA A 168 -31.55 -2.24 -0.52
N HIS A 169 -32.18 -2.15 -1.69
CA HIS A 169 -33.48 -1.52 -1.84
C HIS A 169 -34.55 -2.19 -0.98
N TRP A 170 -34.65 -3.52 -1.03
CA TRP A 170 -35.63 -4.27 -0.23
C TRP A 170 -35.35 -4.19 1.28
N ALA A 171 -34.08 -4.23 1.68
CA ALA A 171 -33.69 -4.15 3.08
C ALA A 171 -34.00 -2.77 3.68
N LEU A 172 -33.81 -1.69 2.91
CA LEU A 172 -34.10 -0.32 3.31
C LEU A 172 -35.60 0.02 3.40
N GLU A 173 -36.46 -0.72 2.69
CA GLU A 173 -37.92 -0.58 2.78
C GLU A 173 -38.54 -1.38 3.94
N SER A 174 -37.75 -2.22 4.60
CA SER A 174 -38.21 -3.01 5.75
C SER A 174 -38.46 -2.13 6.98
N ASN A 175 -39.50 -2.48 7.75
CA ASN A 175 -39.76 -1.88 9.07
C ASN A 175 -38.86 -2.45 10.18
N ASP A 176 -38.11 -3.52 9.90
CA ASP A 176 -37.16 -4.10 10.86
C ASP A 176 -35.88 -3.24 10.92
N PRO A 177 -35.47 -2.74 12.11
CA PRO A 177 -34.31 -1.87 12.24
C PRO A 177 -33.00 -2.48 11.73
N TRP A 178 -32.80 -3.78 11.96
CA TRP A 178 -31.58 -4.48 11.55
C TRP A 178 -31.58 -4.80 10.05
N MET A 179 -32.75 -4.99 9.44
CA MET A 179 -32.86 -5.04 7.99
C MET A 179 -32.50 -3.70 7.35
N PHE A 180 -32.93 -2.58 7.94
CA PHE A 180 -32.53 -1.25 7.47
C PHE A 180 -31.01 -1.06 7.53
N GLU A 181 -30.39 -1.46 8.65
CA GLU A 181 -28.93 -1.44 8.84
C GLU A 181 -28.17 -2.37 7.87
N LEU A 182 -28.75 -3.52 7.52
CA LEU A 182 -28.23 -4.41 6.48
C LEU A 182 -28.24 -3.74 5.11
N GLY A 183 -29.31 -3.01 4.78
CA GLY A 183 -29.42 -2.24 3.54
C GLY A 183 -28.33 -1.19 3.37
N LYS A 184 -27.94 -0.50 4.45
CA LYS A 184 -26.81 0.45 4.43
C LYS A 184 -25.48 -0.26 4.11
N ARG A 185 -25.21 -1.42 4.72
CA ARG A 185 -24.00 -2.23 4.47
C ARG A 185 -23.89 -2.72 3.03
N PHE A 186 -25.01 -3.08 2.40
CA PHE A 186 -25.04 -3.42 0.99
C PHE A 186 -24.62 -2.24 0.11
N ARG A 187 -25.12 -1.02 0.40
CA ARG A 187 -24.71 0.20 -0.34
C ARG A 187 -23.22 0.48 -0.18
N VAL A 188 -22.68 0.34 1.03
CA VAL A 188 -21.23 0.49 1.30
C VAL A 188 -20.43 -0.47 0.43
N ARG A 189 -20.74 -1.78 0.48
CA ARG A 189 -20.01 -2.80 -0.30
C ARG A 189 -20.10 -2.57 -1.80
N ALA A 190 -21.29 -2.27 -2.33
CA ALA A 190 -21.46 -1.96 -3.74
C ALA A 190 -20.68 -0.69 -4.15
N GLY A 191 -20.60 0.31 -3.26
CA GLY A 191 -19.76 1.49 -3.44
C GLY A 191 -18.27 1.16 -3.59
N ILE A 192 -17.73 0.28 -2.74
CA ILE A 192 -16.31 -0.13 -2.79
C ILE A 192 -15.97 -0.73 -4.15
N ILE A 193 -16.78 -1.68 -4.63
CA ILE A 193 -16.58 -2.32 -5.95
C ILE A 193 -16.57 -1.26 -7.06
N ARG A 194 -17.53 -0.33 -7.04
CA ARG A 194 -17.62 0.73 -8.07
C ARG A 194 -16.40 1.64 -8.05
N VAL A 195 -15.92 2.04 -6.88
CA VAL A 195 -14.72 2.88 -6.75
C VAL A 195 -13.46 2.16 -7.22
N LEU A 196 -13.28 0.88 -6.90
CA LEU A 196 -12.16 0.08 -7.43
C LEU A 196 -12.21 -0.08 -8.95
N LEU A 197 -13.41 -0.07 -9.55
CA LEU A 197 -13.61 -0.05 -11.00
C LEU A 197 -13.51 1.34 -11.62
N ALA A 198 -13.00 2.35 -10.88
CA ALA A 198 -12.91 3.74 -11.32
C ALA A 198 -14.26 4.36 -11.75
N LYS A 199 -15.39 3.83 -11.28
CA LYS A 199 -16.71 4.44 -11.48
C LYS A 199 -16.86 5.57 -10.45
N SER A 200 -17.13 6.80 -10.90
CA SER A 200 -17.37 7.95 -10.02
C SER A 200 -18.65 7.74 -9.23
N VAL A 201 -18.52 7.47 -7.93
CA VAL A 201 -19.63 7.22 -7.02
C VAL A 201 -19.41 8.02 -5.75
N ASP A 202 -20.46 8.67 -5.25
CA ASP A 202 -20.41 9.34 -3.95
C ASP A 202 -20.41 8.32 -2.82
N PRO A 203 -19.67 8.57 -1.72
CA PRO A 203 -19.67 7.66 -0.60
C PRO A 203 -21.10 7.55 -0.04
N PRO A 204 -21.60 6.32 0.21
CA PRO A 204 -22.91 6.15 0.84
C PRO A 204 -22.91 6.73 2.27
N GLU A 205 -24.09 7.16 2.73
CA GLU A 205 -24.27 7.67 4.11
C GLU A 205 -23.83 6.65 5.16
N CYS A 206 -23.23 7.17 6.23
CA CYS A 206 -22.20 6.50 7.04
C CYS A 206 -22.64 6.16 8.47
N ASP A 207 -23.86 6.52 8.87
CA ASP A 207 -24.32 6.27 10.22
C ASP A 207 -24.78 4.81 10.36
N LEU A 208 -23.84 3.90 10.63
CA LEU A 208 -24.09 2.48 10.86
C LEU A 208 -24.20 2.19 12.36
N THR A 209 -25.19 1.37 12.72
CA THR A 209 -25.30 0.81 14.07
C THR A 209 -24.57 -0.52 14.12
N PHE A 210 -23.65 -0.68 15.08
CA PHE A 210 -22.90 -1.92 15.28
C PHE A 210 -23.49 -2.76 16.42
N THR A 211 -23.44 -4.08 16.26
CA THR A 211 -23.61 -5.04 17.36
C THR A 211 -22.27 -5.65 17.71
N LEU A 212 -22.03 -5.91 19.00
CA LEU A 212 -20.81 -6.58 19.49
C LEU A 212 -21.03 -8.05 19.83
N ASN A 213 -22.29 -8.53 19.78
CA ASN A 213 -22.62 -9.90 20.11
C ASN A 213 -22.61 -10.76 18.84
N PRO A 214 -21.62 -11.65 18.65
CA PRO A 214 -21.59 -12.53 17.49
C PRO A 214 -22.72 -13.58 17.49
N GLY A 215 -23.31 -13.87 18.65
CA GLY A 215 -24.33 -14.91 18.78
C GLY A 215 -23.89 -16.23 18.15
N ARG A 216 -24.70 -16.74 17.23
CA ARG A 216 -24.42 -17.97 16.47
C ARG A 216 -23.51 -17.74 15.26
N ALA A 217 -23.37 -16.49 14.83
CA ALA A 217 -22.63 -16.09 13.65
C ALA A 217 -21.11 -16.29 13.78
N ALA A 218 -20.57 -16.34 15.00
CA ALA A 218 -19.17 -16.70 15.25
C ALA A 218 -18.77 -18.04 14.60
N SER A 219 -19.69 -19.01 14.53
CA SER A 219 -19.42 -20.33 13.92
C SER A 219 -19.14 -20.28 12.42
N LEU A 220 -19.40 -19.15 11.74
CA LEU A 220 -19.04 -18.94 10.33
C LEU A 220 -17.55 -18.66 10.12
N PHE A 221 -16.80 -18.40 11.19
CA PHE A 221 -15.38 -18.07 11.13
C PHE A 221 -14.55 -19.13 11.86
N ASP A 222 -13.47 -19.61 11.21
CA ASP A 222 -12.48 -20.49 11.83
C ASP A 222 -11.14 -19.75 11.97
N GLU A 223 -10.83 -19.34 13.19
CA GLU A 223 -9.54 -18.73 13.56
C GLU A 223 -8.34 -19.66 13.28
N ASN A 224 -8.57 -20.95 13.12
CA ASN A 224 -7.54 -21.96 12.86
C ASN A 224 -7.45 -22.35 11.38
N MET A 225 -8.07 -21.59 10.48
CA MET A 225 -8.04 -21.86 9.04
C MET A 225 -6.62 -22.10 8.51
N SER A 226 -5.65 -21.34 9.02
CA SER A 226 -4.23 -21.45 8.63
C SER A 226 -3.61 -22.83 8.81
N ARG A 227 -4.20 -23.72 9.63
CA ARG A 227 -3.73 -25.10 9.84
C ARG A 227 -4.08 -26.06 8.72
N TYR A 228 -5.16 -25.75 7.99
CA TYR A 228 -5.63 -26.57 6.87
C TYR A 228 -5.05 -26.12 5.54
N LEU A 229 -4.54 -24.89 5.49
CA LEU A 229 -3.95 -24.29 4.31
C LEU A 229 -2.45 -24.59 4.24
N ARG A 230 -1.91 -24.56 3.03
CA ARG A 230 -0.47 -24.70 2.81
C ARG A 230 0.25 -23.58 3.56
N GLN A 231 1.32 -23.89 4.29
CA GLN A 231 2.17 -22.87 4.93
C GLN A 231 3.63 -23.09 4.52
N ASN A 232 4.30 -21.98 4.28
CA ASN A 232 5.66 -21.86 3.75
C ASN A 232 6.47 -20.83 4.56
N MET A 233 5.85 -20.16 5.52
CA MET A 233 6.47 -19.21 6.43
C MET A 233 5.75 -19.19 7.77
N PRO A 234 6.43 -18.80 8.86
CA PRO A 234 5.77 -18.48 10.13
C PRO A 234 4.80 -17.32 9.92
N LEU A 235 3.65 -17.37 10.60
CA LEU A 235 2.63 -16.33 10.45
C LEU A 235 2.96 -15.10 11.30
N PRO A 236 2.74 -13.88 10.78
CA PRO A 236 2.89 -12.67 11.56
C PRO A 236 1.81 -12.59 12.66
N THR A 237 2.05 -11.75 13.67
CA THR A 237 1.03 -11.43 14.67
C THR A 237 -0.17 -10.77 14.00
N LEU A 238 -1.36 -11.32 14.22
CA LEU A 238 -2.61 -10.75 13.70
C LEU A 238 -3.10 -9.62 14.60
N SER A 239 -3.42 -8.47 13.99
CA SER A 239 -4.10 -7.35 14.65
C SER A 239 -5.35 -6.99 13.84
N VAL A 240 -6.52 -7.43 14.31
CA VAL A 240 -7.80 -7.11 13.67
C VAL A 240 -8.33 -5.79 14.26
N PRO A 241 -8.66 -4.78 13.43
CA PRO A 241 -9.26 -3.52 13.91
C PRO A 241 -10.66 -3.74 14.47
N SER A 242 -11.16 -2.78 15.25
CA SER A 242 -12.57 -2.77 15.63
C SER A 242 -13.48 -2.59 14.41
N HIS A 243 -14.76 -2.96 14.52
CA HIS A 243 -15.73 -2.78 13.42
C HIS A 243 -15.83 -1.31 12.98
N GLU A 244 -15.80 -0.37 13.93
CA GLU A 244 -15.82 1.07 13.67
C GLU A 244 -14.52 1.55 13.00
N GLU A 245 -13.36 1.13 13.50
CA GLU A 245 -12.06 1.47 12.89
C GLU A 245 -11.92 0.93 11.47
N ALA A 246 -12.41 -0.29 11.23
CA ALA A 246 -12.42 -0.91 9.91
C ALA A 246 -13.28 -0.10 8.95
N LEU A 247 -14.50 0.26 9.37
CA LEU A 247 -15.41 1.05 8.56
C LEU A 247 -14.82 2.43 8.23
N ASN A 248 -14.25 3.12 9.23
CA ASN A 248 -13.58 4.40 9.02
C ASN A 248 -12.42 4.28 8.01
N SER A 249 -11.63 3.21 8.09
CA SER A 249 -10.54 2.95 7.14
C SER A 249 -11.05 2.74 5.71
N ILE A 250 -12.19 2.05 5.54
CA ILE A 250 -12.84 1.86 4.24
C ILE A 250 -13.34 3.21 3.68
N PHE A 251 -13.88 4.08 4.51
CA PHE A 251 -14.31 5.41 4.06
C PHE A 251 -13.15 6.33 3.69
N GLU A 252 -12.07 6.32 4.48
CA GLU A 252 -10.84 7.02 4.13
C GLU A 252 -10.30 6.52 2.79
N MET A 253 -10.21 5.19 2.62
CA MET A 253 -9.84 4.54 1.37
C MET A 253 -10.73 4.99 0.19
N PHE A 254 -12.05 5.02 0.38
CA PHE A 254 -13.01 5.44 -0.65
C PHE A 254 -12.74 6.87 -1.11
N GLN A 255 -12.57 7.78 -0.17
CA GLN A 255 -12.28 9.17 -0.47
C GLN A 255 -10.93 9.31 -1.18
N ASP A 256 -9.90 8.58 -0.72
CA ASP A 256 -8.55 8.65 -1.28
C ASP A 256 -8.51 8.12 -2.71
N ILE A 257 -9.15 6.98 -2.99
CA ILE A 257 -9.21 6.41 -4.35
C ILE A 257 -9.98 7.35 -5.29
N ARG A 258 -11.04 8.02 -4.81
CA ARG A 258 -11.73 9.04 -5.62
C ARG A 258 -10.78 10.17 -6.05
N PHE A 259 -9.88 10.63 -5.16
CA PHE A 259 -8.86 11.60 -5.53
C PHE A 259 -7.82 11.03 -6.49
N ALA A 260 -7.49 9.74 -6.37
CA ALA A 260 -6.61 9.05 -7.31
C ALA A 260 -7.17 9.00 -8.75
N HIS A 261 -8.48 9.20 -8.94
CA HIS A 261 -9.12 9.26 -10.24
C HIS A 261 -9.33 10.68 -10.79
N VAL A 262 -8.82 11.72 -10.12
CA VAL A 262 -8.88 13.10 -10.62
C VAL A 262 -8.00 13.26 -11.87
N GLU A 263 -8.54 13.93 -12.88
CA GLU A 263 -7.84 14.13 -14.15
C GLU A 263 -6.67 15.11 -14.05
N GLU A 264 -6.83 16.15 -13.22
CA GLU A 264 -5.84 17.22 -13.05
C GLU A 264 -4.61 16.71 -12.30
N LEU A 265 -3.46 16.79 -12.96
CA LEU A 265 -2.19 16.32 -12.41
C LEU A 265 -1.84 17.02 -11.09
N GLN A 266 -2.02 18.34 -11.01
CA GLN A 266 -1.61 19.06 -9.80
C GLN A 266 -2.38 18.58 -8.57
N GLU A 267 -3.70 18.43 -8.70
CA GLU A 267 -4.56 17.88 -7.65
C GLU A 267 -4.19 16.43 -7.32
N LEU A 268 -3.84 15.60 -8.33
CA LEU A 268 -3.39 14.23 -8.10
C LEU A 268 -2.04 14.16 -7.35
N LEU A 269 -1.05 14.95 -7.78
CA LEU A 269 0.27 15.02 -7.13
C LEU A 269 0.20 15.72 -5.76
N TRP A 270 -0.85 16.49 -5.50
CA TRP A 270 -1.12 17.09 -4.19
C TRP A 270 -1.83 16.10 -3.25
N ALA A 271 -2.88 15.44 -3.74
CA ALA A 271 -3.69 14.50 -2.99
C ALA A 271 -2.85 13.37 -2.36
N ARG A 272 -1.81 12.89 -3.06
CA ARG A 272 -0.88 11.87 -2.54
C ARG A 272 -0.11 12.26 -1.27
N HIS A 273 -0.04 13.55 -0.93
CA HIS A 273 0.61 14.02 0.29
C HIS A 273 -0.40 14.32 1.39
N ARG A 274 -1.65 14.69 1.04
CA ARG A 274 -2.60 15.39 1.91
C ARG A 274 -3.13 14.58 3.11
N ARG A 275 -2.90 13.26 3.17
CA ARG A 275 -3.63 12.34 4.07
C ARG A 275 -2.78 11.17 4.57
N GLY A 276 -1.91 11.42 5.54
CA GLY A 276 -1.32 10.38 6.40
C GLY A 276 -0.74 9.14 5.67
N PRO A 277 -0.51 8.03 6.39
CA PRO A 277 -0.10 6.78 5.77
C PRO A 277 -1.30 6.09 5.09
N HIS A 278 -1.38 6.20 3.76
CA HIS A 278 -2.39 5.50 2.97
C HIS A 278 -2.26 3.96 3.06
N LEU A 279 -3.39 3.25 2.99
CA LEU A 279 -3.40 1.80 2.83
C LEU A 279 -2.61 1.39 1.56
N PRO A 280 -1.89 0.25 1.57
CA PRO A 280 -1.20 -0.28 0.39
C PRO A 280 -2.04 -0.33 -0.87
N LEU A 281 -3.32 -0.70 -0.77
CA LEU A 281 -4.26 -0.70 -1.89
C LEU A 281 -4.41 0.69 -2.51
N VAL A 282 -4.64 1.71 -1.68
CA VAL A 282 -4.72 3.13 -2.10
C VAL A 282 -3.42 3.57 -2.78
N ARG A 283 -2.27 3.25 -2.17
CA ARG A 283 -0.94 3.58 -2.74
C ARG A 283 -0.74 2.93 -4.11
N SER A 284 -1.19 1.69 -4.27
CA SER A 284 -1.17 0.99 -5.55
C SER A 284 -2.04 1.69 -6.60
N VAL A 285 -3.27 2.05 -6.25
CA VAL A 285 -4.20 2.74 -7.18
C VAL A 285 -3.65 4.10 -7.61
N PHE A 286 -3.16 4.92 -6.68
CA PHE A 286 -2.52 6.19 -7.03
C PHE A 286 -1.35 5.99 -8.00
N LYS A 287 -0.51 4.98 -7.75
CA LYS A 287 0.63 4.68 -8.61
C LYS A 287 0.18 4.18 -9.98
N SER A 288 -0.85 3.34 -10.05
CA SER A 288 -1.52 2.93 -11.30
C SER A 288 -2.00 4.14 -12.10
N THR A 289 -2.67 5.10 -11.47
CA THR A 289 -3.15 6.31 -12.15
C THR A 289 -1.99 7.18 -12.62
N ILE A 290 -0.97 7.42 -11.80
CA ILE A 290 0.18 8.25 -12.20
C ILE A 290 0.92 7.59 -13.36
N MET A 291 1.12 6.27 -13.32
CA MET A 291 1.82 5.51 -14.36
C MET A 291 1.05 5.39 -15.67
N SER A 292 -0.27 5.64 -15.69
CA SER A 292 -1.05 5.69 -16.92
C SER A 292 -0.99 7.03 -17.64
N LYS A 293 -0.46 8.08 -17.00
CA LYS A 293 -0.27 9.41 -17.62
C LYS A 293 0.92 9.39 -18.57
N ASP A 294 0.87 10.26 -19.59
CA ASP A 294 1.97 10.43 -20.53
C ASP A 294 3.22 11.00 -19.85
N SER A 295 4.26 10.18 -19.74
CA SER A 295 5.54 10.55 -19.13
C SER A 295 6.24 11.71 -19.83
N ASP A 296 6.02 11.88 -21.14
CA ASP A 296 6.61 12.96 -21.92
C ASP A 296 6.01 14.29 -21.47
N TRP A 297 4.69 14.36 -21.46
CA TRP A 297 3.95 15.53 -21.01
C TRP A 297 4.26 15.88 -19.55
N LEU A 298 4.32 14.88 -18.65
CA LEU A 298 4.65 15.10 -17.24
C LEU A 298 6.01 15.78 -17.05
N PHE A 299 7.02 15.29 -17.75
CA PHE A 299 8.38 15.83 -17.66
C PHE A 299 8.48 17.21 -18.32
N GLU A 300 7.88 17.39 -19.49
CA GLU A 300 7.84 18.68 -20.19
C GLU A 300 7.16 19.76 -19.35
N GLU A 301 6.02 19.44 -18.74
CA GLU A 301 5.29 20.36 -17.85
C GLU A 301 6.14 20.77 -16.64
N TYR A 302 6.90 19.84 -16.06
CA TYR A 302 7.84 20.14 -14.99
C TYR A 302 8.92 21.13 -15.43
N ILE A 303 9.60 20.84 -16.55
CA ILE A 303 10.67 21.71 -17.03
C ILE A 303 10.13 23.08 -17.45
N ALA A 304 8.95 23.14 -18.07
CA ALA A 304 8.29 24.39 -18.44
C ALA A 304 7.99 25.25 -17.21
N ARG A 305 7.57 24.65 -16.09
CA ARG A 305 7.36 25.37 -14.83
C ARG A 305 8.66 25.90 -14.24
N GLN A 306 9.74 25.11 -14.23
CA GLN A 306 11.02 25.51 -13.65
C GLN A 306 11.77 26.54 -14.50
N THR A 307 11.72 26.41 -15.83
CA THR A 307 12.57 27.19 -16.75
C THR A 307 11.79 28.20 -17.60
N GLY A 308 10.48 28.03 -17.74
CA GLY A 308 9.64 28.79 -18.66
C GLY A 308 9.70 28.35 -20.11
N VAL A 309 10.46 27.32 -20.44
CA VAL A 309 10.60 26.81 -21.82
C VAL A 309 9.61 25.66 -22.03
N ILE A 310 8.70 25.83 -22.98
CA ILE A 310 7.70 24.82 -23.35
C ILE A 310 8.27 23.95 -24.48
N HIS A 311 7.97 22.64 -24.47
CA HIS A 311 8.45 21.68 -25.48
C HIS A 311 9.98 21.60 -25.57
N VAL A 312 10.64 21.63 -24.41
CA VAL A 312 12.10 21.72 -24.33
C VAL A 312 12.79 20.50 -24.95
N LEU A 313 12.21 19.30 -24.83
CA LEU A 313 12.82 18.11 -25.42
C LEU A 313 12.76 18.14 -26.94
N HIS A 314 11.69 18.71 -27.51
CA HIS A 314 11.57 18.90 -28.95
C HIS A 314 12.59 19.92 -29.44
N LEU A 315 12.67 21.10 -28.79
CA LEU A 315 13.64 22.14 -29.12
C LEU A 315 15.08 21.62 -29.03
N MET A 316 15.42 20.91 -27.95
CA MET A 316 16.72 20.28 -27.80
C MET A 316 16.99 19.24 -28.91
N SER A 317 16.00 18.47 -29.33
CA SER A 317 16.17 17.51 -30.42
C SER A 317 16.51 18.16 -31.77
N GLU A 318 16.14 19.41 -31.98
CA GLU A 318 16.46 20.19 -33.19
C GLU A 318 17.83 20.89 -33.07
N GLU A 319 18.20 21.31 -31.86
CA GLU A 319 19.46 22.02 -31.59
C GLU A 319 20.69 21.10 -31.46
N ILE A 320 20.48 19.82 -31.14
CA ILE A 320 21.57 18.87 -30.85
C ILE A 320 22.28 18.40 -32.13
N GLN A 321 23.61 18.29 -32.06
CA GLN A 321 24.44 17.78 -33.14
C GLN A 321 24.14 16.31 -33.47
N ASP A 322 24.29 15.92 -34.74
CA ASP A 322 24.01 14.56 -35.20
C ASP A 322 24.83 13.47 -34.47
N THR A 323 26.04 13.81 -34.02
CA THR A 323 26.91 12.93 -33.23
C THR A 323 26.34 12.58 -31.85
N GLU A 324 25.52 13.46 -31.27
CA GLU A 324 24.96 13.33 -29.93
C GLU A 324 23.52 12.78 -29.95
N ARG A 325 22.87 12.79 -31.11
CA ARG A 325 21.44 12.45 -31.27
C ARG A 325 21.05 11.11 -30.62
N ARG A 326 21.87 10.07 -30.78
CA ARG A 326 21.62 8.75 -30.15
C ARG A 326 21.69 8.82 -28.62
N GLN A 327 22.67 9.54 -28.08
CA GLN A 327 22.82 9.71 -26.63
C GLN A 327 21.67 10.53 -26.05
N PHE A 328 21.23 11.57 -26.77
CA PHE A 328 20.07 12.35 -26.40
C PHE A 328 18.79 11.52 -26.35
N THR A 329 18.52 10.67 -27.36
CA THR A 329 17.33 9.81 -27.34
C THR A 329 17.30 8.90 -26.12
N ILE A 330 18.43 8.26 -25.79
CA ILE A 330 18.53 7.39 -24.61
C ILE A 330 18.34 8.20 -23.32
N TRP A 331 19.03 9.34 -23.20
CA TRP A 331 18.92 10.21 -22.04
C TRP A 331 17.49 10.69 -21.84
N ARG A 332 16.82 11.10 -22.92
CA ARG A 332 15.42 11.56 -22.94
C ARG A 332 14.48 10.48 -22.41
N ASP A 333 14.60 9.25 -22.91
CA ASP A 333 13.76 8.13 -22.49
C ASP A 333 14.01 7.78 -21.01
N LEU A 334 15.26 7.89 -20.54
CA LEU A 334 15.60 7.71 -19.13
C LEU A 334 14.96 8.80 -18.25
N VAL A 335 15.17 10.08 -18.53
CA VAL A 335 14.66 11.17 -17.66
C VAL A 335 13.15 11.13 -17.50
N ARG A 336 12.41 10.71 -18.54
CA ARG A 336 10.96 10.49 -18.48
C ARG A 336 10.57 9.41 -17.48
N GLY A 337 11.22 8.24 -17.55
CA GLY A 337 10.98 7.14 -16.61
C GLY A 337 11.40 7.49 -15.18
N PHE A 338 12.53 8.18 -15.00
CA PHE A 338 12.98 8.64 -13.68
C PHE A 338 12.06 9.69 -13.08
N TYR A 339 11.53 10.62 -13.89
CA TYR A 339 10.60 11.64 -13.42
C TYR A 339 9.27 11.03 -13.00
N LEU A 340 8.74 10.12 -13.81
CA LEU A 340 7.54 9.35 -13.45
C LEU A 340 7.73 8.61 -12.12
N ASN A 341 8.86 7.94 -11.94
CA ASN A 341 9.19 7.28 -10.67
C ASN A 341 9.28 8.29 -9.52
N THR A 342 9.91 9.45 -9.73
CA THR A 342 10.02 10.53 -8.74
C THR A 342 8.66 11.02 -8.26
N CYS A 343 7.67 11.12 -9.16
CA CYS A 343 6.28 11.45 -8.80
C CYS A 343 5.60 10.37 -7.94
N CYS A 344 6.03 9.12 -8.02
CA CYS A 344 5.46 8.01 -7.25
C CYS A 344 6.13 7.78 -5.89
N VAL A 345 7.29 8.39 -5.62
CA VAL A 345 8.06 8.17 -4.38
C VAL A 345 7.28 8.50 -3.10
N PRO A 346 6.44 9.56 -3.05
CA PRO A 346 5.62 9.84 -1.86
C PRO A 346 4.65 8.72 -1.49
N LEU A 347 4.27 7.85 -2.44
CA LEU A 347 3.39 6.70 -2.24
C LEU A 347 4.12 5.45 -1.71
N ALA A 348 5.45 5.50 -1.55
CA ALA A 348 6.18 4.43 -0.90
C ALA A 348 6.03 4.52 0.63
N ASN A 349 6.18 3.40 1.34
CA ASN A 349 6.26 3.46 2.80
C ASN A 349 7.45 4.33 3.24
N PRO A 350 7.42 4.97 4.44
CA PRO A 350 8.43 5.96 4.84
C PRO A 350 9.89 5.46 4.72
N CYS A 351 10.15 4.21 5.09
CA CYS A 351 11.47 3.58 4.99
C CYS A 351 11.93 3.42 3.53
N ARG A 352 11.04 3.04 2.62
CA ARG A 352 11.32 2.92 1.18
C ARG A 352 11.44 4.28 0.52
N ARG A 353 10.54 5.21 0.84
CA ARG A 353 10.53 6.60 0.36
C ARG A 353 11.91 7.24 0.50
N ARG A 354 12.48 7.22 1.71
CA ARG A 354 13.83 7.75 1.97
C ARG A 354 14.92 7.07 1.13
N ARG A 355 14.91 5.73 1.07
CA ARG A 355 15.91 4.96 0.30
C ARG A 355 15.84 5.27 -1.20
N ILE A 356 14.62 5.39 -1.73
CA ILE A 356 14.39 5.71 -3.14
C ILE A 356 14.87 7.12 -3.45
N TYR A 357 14.56 8.12 -2.61
CA TYR A 357 15.07 9.48 -2.79
C TYR A 357 16.60 9.55 -2.82
N LEU A 358 17.30 8.82 -1.94
CA LEU A 358 18.75 8.74 -1.98
C LEU A 358 19.26 8.16 -3.32
N SER A 359 18.68 7.04 -3.77
CA SER A 359 19.05 6.43 -5.05
C SER A 359 18.74 7.33 -6.25
N LEU A 360 17.60 8.03 -6.22
CA LEU A 360 17.19 8.97 -7.26
C LEU A 360 18.10 10.20 -7.28
N SER A 361 18.56 10.68 -6.13
CA SER A 361 19.47 11.83 -6.09
C SER A 361 20.77 11.57 -6.89
N SER A 362 21.38 10.39 -6.72
CA SER A 362 22.55 10.00 -7.50
C SER A 362 22.21 9.87 -8.98
N SER A 363 21.07 9.27 -9.30
CA SER A 363 20.61 9.12 -10.68
C SER A 363 20.39 10.49 -11.34
N TRP A 364 19.69 11.40 -10.68
CA TRP A 364 19.42 12.76 -11.19
C TRP A 364 20.69 13.57 -11.39
N HIS A 365 21.70 13.40 -10.51
CA HIS A 365 23.00 14.02 -10.72
C HIS A 365 23.63 13.63 -12.05
N GLU A 366 23.68 12.34 -12.35
CA GLU A 366 24.26 11.83 -13.60
C GLU A 366 23.50 12.38 -14.82
N ARG A 367 22.17 12.49 -14.74
CA ARG A 367 21.35 13.00 -15.85
C ARG A 367 21.51 14.51 -16.02
N ALA A 368 21.66 15.27 -14.93
CA ALA A 368 21.95 16.70 -14.98
C ALA A 368 23.34 16.96 -15.61
N VAL A 369 24.35 16.21 -15.20
CA VAL A 369 25.72 16.29 -15.77
C VAL A 369 25.72 15.92 -17.25
N MET A 370 24.96 14.89 -17.65
CA MET A 370 24.83 14.52 -19.06
C MET A 370 24.09 15.61 -19.86
N ALA A 371 23.02 16.18 -19.31
CA ALA A 371 22.26 17.26 -19.94
C ALA A 371 23.15 18.47 -20.24
N ALA A 372 24.03 18.84 -19.30
CA ALA A 372 24.94 19.97 -19.45
C ALA A 372 25.99 19.80 -20.56
N ARG A 373 26.20 18.57 -21.07
CA ARG A 373 27.18 18.28 -22.13
C ARG A 373 26.62 18.46 -23.54
N PHE A 374 25.29 18.44 -23.70
CA PHE A 374 24.68 18.57 -25.03
C PHE A 374 24.89 19.98 -25.59
N SER A 375 25.03 20.07 -26.92
CA SER A 375 25.34 21.34 -27.61
C SER A 375 24.19 22.37 -27.63
N GLY A 376 22.98 22.01 -27.22
CA GLY A 376 21.77 22.85 -27.34
C GLY A 376 21.76 24.06 -26.40
N HIS A 377 21.19 25.17 -26.86
CA HIS A 377 21.05 26.42 -26.09
C HIS A 377 20.23 26.21 -24.82
N ASN A 378 19.23 25.33 -24.87
CA ASN A 378 18.38 25.01 -23.72
C ASN A 378 18.98 23.95 -22.78
N ALA A 379 20.06 23.27 -23.18
CA ALA A 379 20.66 22.18 -22.41
C ALA A 379 21.13 22.60 -20.99
N PRO A 380 21.78 23.76 -20.79
CA PRO A 380 22.16 24.22 -19.46
C PRO A 380 20.95 24.50 -18.56
N LYS A 381 19.84 25.02 -19.11
CA LYS A 381 18.61 25.28 -18.34
C LYS A 381 17.99 23.98 -17.85
N VAL A 382 17.96 22.95 -18.71
CA VAL A 382 17.46 21.63 -18.34
C VAL A 382 18.38 20.98 -17.31
N ALA A 383 19.69 21.09 -17.46
CA ALA A 383 20.64 20.60 -16.46
C ALA A 383 20.40 21.22 -15.07
N THR A 384 20.18 22.54 -15.00
CA THR A 384 19.83 23.23 -13.74
C THR A 384 18.50 22.74 -13.16
N ALA A 385 17.47 22.52 -13.99
CA ALA A 385 16.19 21.98 -13.53
C ALA A 385 16.31 20.54 -13.00
N LEU A 386 17.15 19.71 -13.63
CA LEU A 386 17.43 18.35 -13.13
C LEU A 386 18.25 18.36 -11.84
N GLU A 387 19.17 19.31 -11.68
CA GLU A 387 19.91 19.50 -10.43
C GLU A 387 18.97 19.96 -9.30
N ALA A 388 17.93 20.75 -9.62
CA ALA A 388 16.85 21.05 -8.68
C ALA A 388 16.15 19.77 -8.20
N LEU A 389 15.75 18.85 -9.10
CA LEU A 389 15.16 17.57 -8.71
C LEU A 389 16.07 16.74 -7.80
N ARG A 390 17.37 16.73 -8.09
CA ARG A 390 18.35 16.05 -7.23
C ARG A 390 18.34 16.62 -5.82
N LEU A 391 18.41 17.93 -5.68
CA LEU A 391 18.47 18.61 -4.39
C LEU A 391 17.15 18.45 -3.63
N ASP A 392 16.01 18.48 -4.33
CA ASP A 392 14.70 18.18 -3.75
C ASP A 392 14.69 16.75 -3.17
N CYS A 393 15.19 15.75 -3.91
CA CYS A 393 15.32 14.37 -3.40
C CYS A 393 16.23 14.29 -2.16
N LEU A 394 17.36 15.01 -2.15
CA LEU A 394 18.27 15.02 -1.00
C LEU A 394 17.64 15.66 0.24
N LEU A 395 16.89 16.75 0.05
CA LEU A 395 16.20 17.44 1.13
C LEU A 395 15.14 16.52 1.73
N GLU A 396 14.30 15.90 0.91
CA GLU A 396 13.29 14.93 1.35
C GLU A 396 13.90 13.72 2.07
N ALA A 397 15.02 13.18 1.56
CA ALA A 397 15.73 12.09 2.23
C ALA A 397 16.33 12.51 3.58
N ALA A 398 16.81 13.74 3.69
CA ALA A 398 17.30 14.29 4.95
C ALA A 398 16.13 14.42 5.94
N LEU A 399 15.04 15.09 5.55
CA LEU A 399 13.84 15.29 6.38
C LEU A 399 13.22 13.96 6.84
N GLY A 400 13.10 12.98 5.94
CA GLY A 400 12.63 11.64 6.27
C GLY A 400 13.52 10.88 7.27
N SER A 401 14.76 11.32 7.51
CA SER A 401 15.62 10.73 8.55
C SER A 401 15.13 11.05 9.97
N TRP A 402 14.50 12.22 10.18
CA TRP A 402 13.89 12.58 11.46
C TRP A 402 12.58 11.83 11.69
N GLU A 403 11.74 11.70 10.66
CA GLU A 403 10.49 10.93 10.71
C GLU A 403 10.75 9.47 11.13
N LEU A 404 11.83 8.89 10.61
CA LEU A 404 12.23 7.50 10.87
C LEU A 404 13.09 7.33 12.13
N GLU A 405 13.31 8.40 12.91
CA GLU A 405 14.13 8.39 14.12
C GLU A 405 15.55 7.79 13.89
N LEU A 406 16.15 8.06 12.72
CA LEU A 406 17.47 7.52 12.33
C LEU A 406 18.65 8.35 12.85
N ILE A 407 18.39 9.50 13.45
CA ILE A 407 19.41 10.48 13.84
C ILE A 407 19.65 10.35 15.34
N ALA A 408 20.89 10.04 15.73
CA ALA A 408 21.25 10.08 17.14
C ALA A 408 21.25 11.52 17.66
N PRO A 409 20.96 11.77 18.96
CA PRO A 409 20.98 13.12 19.52
C PRO A 409 22.30 13.88 19.29
N SER A 410 23.43 13.17 19.22
CA SER A 410 24.74 13.75 18.93
C SER A 410 24.94 14.19 17.48
N GLU A 411 24.13 13.68 16.56
CA GLU A 411 24.23 13.92 15.11
C GLU A 411 23.22 14.97 14.62
N GLU A 412 22.29 15.41 15.46
CA GLU A 412 21.21 16.34 15.08
C GLU A 412 21.76 17.64 14.47
N GLN A 413 22.79 18.23 15.08
CA GLN A 413 23.41 19.46 14.55
C GLN A 413 24.03 19.25 13.17
N CYS A 414 24.72 18.12 12.95
CA CYS A 414 25.30 17.78 11.66
C CYS A 414 24.22 17.55 10.60
N MET A 415 23.12 16.92 10.97
CA MET A 415 21.99 16.69 10.07
C MET A 415 21.27 17.99 9.70
N TRP A 416 21.05 18.90 10.65
CA TRP A 416 20.51 20.23 10.35
C TRP A 416 21.46 21.05 9.48
N TRP A 417 22.76 21.00 9.74
CA TRP A 417 23.77 21.60 8.87
C TRP A 417 23.68 21.09 7.44
N TRP A 418 23.61 19.77 7.25
CA TRP A 418 23.49 19.16 5.94
C TRP A 418 22.20 19.58 5.22
N ALA A 419 21.05 19.52 5.90
CA ALA A 419 19.76 19.95 5.34
C ALA A 419 19.80 21.42 4.92
N THR A 420 20.40 22.31 5.74
CA THR A 420 20.60 23.71 5.38
C THR A 420 21.50 23.89 4.15
N CYS A 421 22.59 23.13 4.02
CA CYS A 421 23.45 23.20 2.85
C CYS A 421 22.71 22.83 1.56
N VAL A 422 21.96 21.72 1.57
CA VAL A 422 21.16 21.27 0.43
C VAL A 422 20.08 22.29 0.07
N ALA A 423 19.36 22.78 1.08
CA ALA A 423 18.27 23.72 0.91
C ALA A 423 18.75 25.08 0.36
N LYS A 424 19.88 25.61 0.85
CA LYS A 424 20.51 26.82 0.30
C LYS A 424 20.94 26.64 -1.15
N GLN A 425 21.60 25.53 -1.46
CA GLN A 425 22.02 25.24 -2.83
C GLN A 425 20.80 25.17 -3.77
N ARG A 426 19.69 24.61 -3.30
CA ARG A 426 18.44 24.54 -4.07
C ARG A 426 17.79 25.91 -4.30
N ALA A 427 17.88 26.80 -3.31
CA ALA A 427 17.37 28.17 -3.37
C ALA A 427 18.22 29.10 -4.26
N GLU A 428 19.52 28.83 -4.37
CA GLU A 428 20.47 29.60 -5.20
C GLU A 428 20.34 29.30 -6.71
N LEU A 429 19.63 28.23 -7.09
CA LEU A 429 19.40 27.92 -8.50
C LEU A 429 18.52 28.99 -9.16
N GLN A 430 18.99 29.53 -10.29
CA GLN A 430 18.28 30.55 -11.09
C GLN A 430 17.10 29.94 -11.88
N LEU A 431 16.10 29.46 -11.17
CA LEU A 431 14.86 28.89 -11.71
C LEU A 431 13.66 29.81 -11.41
N LYS A 432 12.55 29.61 -12.11
CA LYS A 432 11.29 30.27 -11.76
C LYS A 432 10.83 29.84 -10.37
N THR A 433 10.11 30.73 -9.69
CA THR A 433 9.50 30.44 -8.39
C THR A 433 8.59 29.23 -8.52
N SER A 434 8.88 28.20 -7.71
CA SER A 434 8.10 26.98 -7.59
C SER A 434 7.93 26.68 -6.11
N ARG A 435 6.86 25.94 -5.76
CA ARG A 435 6.60 25.55 -4.37
C ARG A 435 7.79 24.84 -3.73
N GLN A 436 8.46 23.95 -4.47
CA GLN A 436 9.67 23.26 -4.01
C GLN A 436 10.82 24.24 -3.72
N GLY A 437 10.97 25.29 -4.54
CA GLY A 437 11.95 26.35 -4.31
C GLY A 437 11.63 27.18 -3.07
N GLU A 438 10.36 27.55 -2.88
CA GLU A 438 9.89 28.25 -1.67
C GLU A 438 10.12 27.38 -0.42
N TRP A 439 9.85 26.08 -0.53
CA TRP A 439 10.11 25.11 0.53
C TRP A 439 11.60 25.02 0.87
N ALA A 440 12.47 24.97 -0.13
CA ALA A 440 13.91 24.98 0.10
C ALA A 440 14.36 26.26 0.84
N CYS A 441 13.82 27.42 0.49
CA CYS A 441 14.11 28.66 1.24
C CYS A 441 13.69 28.55 2.71
N LEU A 442 12.48 28.06 2.97
CA LEU A 442 11.97 27.90 4.33
C LEU A 442 12.81 26.89 5.14
N TRP A 443 13.16 25.74 4.56
CA TRP A 443 14.01 24.75 5.22
C TRP A 443 15.45 25.22 5.44
N ALA A 444 15.97 26.10 4.58
CA ALA A 444 17.26 26.73 4.81
C ALA A 444 17.24 27.61 6.07
N GLU A 445 16.15 28.37 6.29
CA GLU A 445 15.96 29.19 7.50
C GLU A 445 15.74 28.33 8.74
N VAL A 446 14.84 27.34 8.66
CA VAL A 446 14.55 26.41 9.77
C VAL A 446 15.81 25.67 10.18
N GLY A 447 16.54 25.07 9.24
CA GLY A 447 17.76 24.33 9.57
C GLY A 447 18.85 25.23 10.17
N ALA A 448 18.98 26.48 9.71
CA ALA A 448 19.93 27.45 10.28
C ALA A 448 19.56 27.87 11.71
N ALA A 449 18.26 27.97 12.01
CA ALA A 449 17.77 28.20 13.36
C ALA A 449 18.04 26.98 14.25
N MET A 450 17.73 25.78 13.77
CA MET A 450 17.86 24.53 14.53
C MET A 450 19.32 24.20 14.89
N GLN A 451 20.29 24.55 14.04
CA GLN A 451 21.72 24.43 14.37
C GLN A 451 22.15 25.24 15.60
N LYS A 452 21.44 26.32 15.93
CA LYS A 452 21.78 27.20 17.06
C LYS A 452 21.12 26.77 18.37
N VAL A 453 20.20 25.81 18.33
CA VAL A 453 19.49 25.35 19.52
C VAL A 453 20.22 24.17 20.13
N SER A 454 20.61 24.30 21.40
CA SER A 454 21.45 23.31 22.10
C SER A 454 20.69 22.11 22.67
N SER A 455 19.35 22.15 22.72
CA SER A 455 18.51 21.02 23.13
C SER A 455 17.02 21.31 22.89
N PHE A 456 16.35 20.51 22.05
CA PHE A 456 14.88 20.49 21.98
C PHE A 456 14.32 19.21 22.60
N SER A 457 13.11 19.31 23.16
CA SER A 457 12.28 18.14 23.47
C SER A 457 11.87 17.43 22.17
N LYS A 458 11.97 16.10 22.14
CA LYS A 458 11.58 15.24 21.00
C LYS A 458 10.15 15.51 20.51
N GLU A 459 9.24 15.94 21.39
CA GLU A 459 7.84 16.22 21.04
C GLU A 459 7.67 17.46 20.16
N LEU A 460 8.45 18.52 20.40
CA LEU A 460 8.43 19.73 19.58
C LEU A 460 9.02 19.49 18.19
N MET A 461 9.98 18.57 18.05
CA MET A 461 10.52 18.16 16.74
C MET A 461 9.50 17.39 15.90
N LYS A 462 8.68 16.51 16.51
CA LYS A 462 7.57 15.86 15.80
C LYS A 462 6.53 16.88 15.33
N VAL A 463 6.33 17.95 16.10
CA VAL A 463 5.48 19.08 15.71
C VAL A 463 6.12 19.91 14.60
N VAL A 464 7.42 20.21 14.60
CA VAL A 464 8.06 21.02 13.53
C VAL A 464 8.22 20.25 12.22
N VAL A 465 8.65 18.98 12.27
CA VAL A 465 8.72 18.10 11.07
C VAL A 465 7.32 17.71 10.60
N GLY A 466 6.40 17.46 11.55
CA GLY A 466 4.99 17.25 11.26
C GLY A 466 4.30 18.51 10.70
N ILE A 467 4.66 19.71 11.14
CA ILE A 467 4.24 20.98 10.53
C ILE A 467 4.88 21.16 9.16
N GLY A 468 6.10 20.69 8.94
CA GLY A 468 6.68 20.56 7.61
C GLY A 468 5.81 19.74 6.66
N ALA A 469 5.31 18.60 7.13
CA ALA A 469 4.30 17.83 6.39
C ALA A 469 2.94 18.55 6.30
N ILE A 470 2.45 19.19 7.37
CA ILE A 470 1.13 19.86 7.43
C ILE A 470 1.09 21.20 6.65
N VAL A 471 2.21 21.89 6.46
CA VAL A 471 2.31 23.09 5.62
C VAL A 471 2.51 22.71 4.15
N ASP A 472 2.96 21.48 3.88
CA ASP A 472 2.74 20.77 2.61
C ASP A 472 1.25 20.36 2.41
N HIS A 473 0.33 20.76 3.30
CA HIS A 473 -1.10 20.42 3.27
C HIS A 473 -2.07 21.63 3.27
N LYS A 474 -1.58 22.87 3.27
CA LYS A 474 -2.36 24.11 3.03
C LYS A 474 -1.77 24.90 1.89
#